data_AF-A0A3B5MFZ7-F1
#
_entry.id   AF-A0A3B5MFZ7-F1
#
_cell.length_a   1.000
_cell.length_b   1.000
_cell.length_c   1.000
_cell.angle_alpha   90.00
_cell.angle_beta   90.00
_cell.angle_gamma   90.00
#
_symmetry.space_group_name_H-M   'P 1'
#
loop_
_entity.id
_entity.type
_entity.pdbx_description
1 polymer ?
#
loop_
_entity_poly.entity_id
_entity_poly.type
_entity_poly.pdbx_seq_one_letter_code
_entity_poly.pdbx_strand_id
1 'polypeptide(L)'
;RMIRMQFDGSSTAEAVNQCSRAVEKLLAYVPVQACQRKTGQPEPEAVHGSVSIKRLTEHYLGETTLALPNIYSPCSLASGDLEPILRVCLLDPSFPAFVEKVQEELEKLQEE
;
A
#
# COMPACT_ATOMS: atom_id res chain seq x y z
N ARG A 1 -12.91 4.13 5.82
CA ARG A 1 -13.46 3.11 4.90
C ARG A 1 -12.96 3.41 3.50
N MET A 2 -12.53 2.42 2.73
CA MET A 2 -12.09 2.63 1.34
C MET A 2 -13.23 2.33 0.37
N ILE A 3 -13.28 3.09 -0.73
CA ILE A 3 -14.27 2.94 -1.80
C ILE A 3 -13.52 2.72 -3.11
N ARG A 4 -13.96 1.72 -3.88
CA ARG A 4 -13.50 1.45 -5.25
C ARG A 4 -14.58 1.90 -6.23
N MET A 5 -14.16 2.52 -7.32
CA MET A 5 -15.03 2.88 -8.44
C MET A 5 -14.48 2.29 -9.73
N GLN A 6 -15.40 1.92 -10.62
CA GLN A 6 -15.12 1.49 -11.98
C GLN A 6 -15.82 2.46 -12.94
N PHE A 7 -15.11 2.89 -13.98
CA PHE A 7 -15.67 3.70 -15.04
C PHE A 7 -16.30 2.80 -16.10
N ASP A 8 -17.51 3.16 -16.52
CA ASP A 8 -18.25 2.45 -17.55
C ASP A 8 -18.05 3.08 -18.93
N GLY A 9 -18.35 2.34 -19.99
CA GLY A 9 -18.26 2.81 -21.37
C GLY A 9 -18.70 1.72 -22.36
N SER A 10 -19.08 2.13 -23.57
CA SER A 10 -19.48 1.18 -24.62
C SER A 10 -18.32 0.31 -25.13
N SER A 11 -17.10 0.66 -24.78
CA SER A 11 -15.88 -0.10 -25.04
C SER A 11 -14.84 0.13 -23.94
N THR A 12 -13.85 -0.76 -23.84
CA THR A 12 -12.70 -0.58 -22.94
C THR A 12 -11.96 0.73 -23.20
N ALA A 13 -11.79 1.11 -24.47
CA ALA A 13 -11.13 2.36 -24.84
C ALA A 13 -11.89 3.59 -24.33
N GLU A 14 -13.22 3.57 -24.42
CA GLU A 14 -14.05 4.64 -23.90
C GLU A 14 -14.01 4.71 -22.36
N ALA A 15 -14.14 3.56 -21.68
CA ALA A 15 -14.06 3.49 -20.22
C ALA A 15 -12.71 4.00 -19.69
N VAL A 16 -11.60 3.67 -20.37
CA VAL A 16 -10.27 4.18 -20.05
C VAL A 16 -10.18 5.68 -20.25
N ASN A 17 -10.69 6.21 -21.37
CA ASN A 17 -10.71 7.66 -21.61
C ASN A 17 -11.51 8.42 -20.53
N GLN A 18 -12.67 7.90 -20.11
CA GLN A 18 -13.45 8.50 -19.04
C GLN A 18 -12.69 8.49 -17.71
N CYS A 19 -12.01 7.39 -17.39
CA CYS A 19 -11.14 7.28 -16.21
C CYS A 19 -10.01 8.32 -16.25
N SER A 20 -9.30 8.45 -17.38
CA SER A 20 -8.22 9.42 -17.57
C SER A 20 -8.69 10.86 -17.32
N ARG A 21 -9.83 11.25 -17.91
CA ARG A 21 -10.41 12.59 -17.71
C ARG A 21 -10.82 12.85 -16.26
N ALA A 22 -11.31 11.83 -15.56
CA ALA A 22 -11.65 11.95 -14.14
C ALA A 22 -10.40 12.15 -13.28
N VAL A 23 -9.32 11.40 -13.56
CA VAL A 23 -8.03 11.56 -12.88
C VAL A 23 -7.43 12.94 -13.10
N GLU A 24 -7.46 13.47 -14.34
CA GLU A 24 -7.00 14.84 -14.64
C GLU A 24 -7.72 15.90 -13.80
N LYS A 25 -9.05 15.77 -13.65
CA LYS A 25 -9.82 16.69 -12.80
C LYS A 25 -9.51 16.53 -11.32
N LEU A 26 -9.33 15.29 -10.86
CA LEU A 26 -9.00 14.99 -9.47
C LEU A 26 -7.62 15.52 -9.09
N LEU A 27 -6.65 15.49 -10.01
CA LEU A 27 -5.30 16.02 -9.81
C LEU A 27 -5.26 17.50 -9.43
N ALA A 28 -6.28 18.28 -9.80
CA ALA A 28 -6.39 19.68 -9.39
C ALA A 28 -6.67 19.86 -7.88
N TYR A 29 -7.16 18.82 -7.20
CA TYR A 29 -7.59 18.89 -5.81
C TYR A 29 -6.81 17.95 -4.89
N VAL A 30 -6.41 16.78 -5.39
CA VAL A 30 -5.73 15.75 -4.62
C VAL A 30 -4.62 15.09 -5.43
N PRO A 31 -3.47 14.74 -4.82
CA PRO A 31 -2.45 13.95 -5.50
C PRO A 31 -3.01 12.58 -5.88
N VAL A 32 -3.11 12.30 -7.18
CA VAL A 32 -3.53 10.99 -7.69
C VAL A 32 -2.32 10.27 -8.28
N GLN A 33 -1.98 9.09 -7.74
CA GLN A 33 -0.94 8.24 -8.32
C GLN A 33 -1.53 7.35 -9.42
N ALA A 34 -1.11 7.59 -10.66
CA ALA A 34 -1.40 6.69 -11.77
C ALA A 34 -0.41 5.53 -11.75
N CYS A 35 -0.89 4.31 -11.47
CA CYS A 35 -0.07 3.11 -11.59
C CYS A 35 0.04 2.72 -13.08
N GLN A 36 1.05 3.26 -13.78
CA GLN A 36 1.34 2.83 -15.15
C GLN A 36 1.96 1.44 -15.12
N ARG A 37 1.18 0.40 -15.46
CA ARG A 37 1.75 -0.92 -15.79
C ARG A 37 2.51 -0.76 -17.10
N LYS A 38 3.84 -0.87 -17.06
CA LYS A 38 4.68 -0.89 -18.27
C LYS A 38 4.46 -2.21 -19.01
N THR A 39 3.89 -2.14 -20.21
CA THR A 39 3.81 -3.25 -21.16
C THR A 39 5.21 -3.56 -21.68
N GLY A 40 5.80 -4.68 -21.25
CA GLY A 40 7.10 -5.16 -21.76
C GLY A 40 8.04 -5.85 -20.76
N GLN A 41 7.65 -6.02 -19.50
CA GLN A 41 8.34 -6.96 -18.60
C GLN A 41 7.70 -8.35 -18.74
N PRO A 42 8.44 -9.45 -18.52
CA PRO A 42 7.80 -10.76 -18.37
C PRO A 42 6.71 -10.60 -17.31
N GLU A 43 5.45 -10.80 -17.71
CA GLU A 43 4.27 -10.64 -16.85
C GLU A 43 4.56 -11.45 -15.57
N PRO A 44 4.82 -10.79 -14.44
CA PRO A 44 5.02 -11.50 -13.21
C PRO A 44 3.66 -12.13 -12.90
N GLU A 45 3.63 -13.41 -12.50
CA GLU A 45 2.36 -14.08 -12.18
C GLU A 45 1.53 -13.17 -11.27
N ALA A 46 0.39 -12.71 -11.79
CA ALA A 46 -0.53 -11.85 -11.07
C ALA A 46 -1.13 -12.67 -9.94
N VAL A 47 -0.57 -12.52 -8.74
CA VAL A 47 -1.06 -13.24 -7.57
C VAL A 47 -2.36 -12.59 -7.11
N HIS A 48 -3.48 -13.12 -7.60
CA HIS A 48 -4.80 -12.80 -7.10
C HIS A 48 -5.15 -13.74 -5.94
N GLY A 49 -5.11 -13.25 -4.69
CA GLY A 49 -5.49 -14.01 -3.50
C GLY A 49 -4.39 -14.09 -2.45
N SER A 50 -4.28 -15.25 -1.79
CA SER A 50 -3.21 -15.54 -0.83
C SER A 50 -1.98 -16.11 -1.53
N VAL A 51 -0.80 -15.80 -1.00
CA VAL A 51 0.48 -16.34 -1.45
C VAL A 51 1.22 -16.95 -0.27
N SER A 52 2.01 -18.01 -0.50
CA SER A 52 2.80 -18.60 0.57
C SER A 52 3.94 -17.66 0.97
N ILE A 53 4.32 -17.69 2.25
CA ILE A 53 5.47 -16.93 2.78
C ILE A 53 6.74 -17.26 1.98
N LYS A 54 6.94 -18.53 1.62
CA LYS A 54 8.08 -18.98 0.81
C LYS A 54 8.19 -18.22 -0.52
N ARG A 55 7.08 -18.12 -1.28
CA ARG A 55 7.07 -17.41 -2.57
C ARG A 55 7.26 -15.90 -2.41
N LEU A 56 6.78 -15.31 -1.31
CA LEU A 56 7.07 -13.90 -0.98
C LEU A 56 8.56 -13.70 -0.71
N THR A 57 9.19 -14.59 0.06
CA THR A 57 10.62 -14.51 0.36
C THR A 57 11.46 -14.60 -0.92
N GLU A 58 11.20 -15.57 -1.77
CA GLU A 58 11.86 -15.72 -3.09
C GLU A 58 11.70 -14.45 -3.95
N HIS A 59 10.54 -13.79 -3.87
CA HIS A 59 10.31 -12.53 -4.55
C HIS A 59 11.19 -11.38 -4.05
N TYR A 60 11.25 -11.20 -2.73
CA TYR A 60 12.06 -10.13 -2.14
C TYR A 60 13.56 -10.37 -2.25
N LEU A 61 13.98 -11.63 -2.36
CA LEU A 61 15.39 -12.00 -2.60
C LEU A 61 15.80 -11.92 -4.07
N GLY A 62 14.86 -11.58 -4.98
CA GLY A 62 15.12 -11.47 -6.42
C GLY A 62 15.24 -12.82 -7.14
N GLU A 63 14.87 -13.91 -6.48
CA GLU A 63 14.87 -15.27 -7.04
C GLU A 63 13.64 -15.53 -7.91
N THR A 64 12.55 -14.80 -7.72
CA THR A 64 11.30 -14.90 -8.50
C THR A 64 10.65 -13.53 -8.65
N THR A 65 9.92 -13.26 -9.74
CA THR A 65 9.17 -12.01 -9.93
C THR A 65 7.67 -12.24 -9.77
N LEU A 66 7.01 -11.53 -8.84
CA LEU A 66 5.59 -11.63 -8.52
C LEU A 66 4.95 -10.25 -8.72
N ALA A 67 3.76 -10.21 -9.31
CA ALA A 67 3.04 -8.96 -9.51
C ALA A 67 2.19 -8.74 -8.27
N LEU A 68 2.84 -8.30 -7.20
CA LEU A 68 2.17 -8.04 -5.93
C LEU A 68 1.28 -6.79 -6.08
N PRO A 69 0.05 -6.81 -5.53
CA PRO A 69 -0.76 -5.61 -5.42
C PRO A 69 0.04 -4.45 -4.80
N ASN A 70 -0.22 -3.22 -5.25
CA ASN A 70 0.52 -2.02 -4.82
C ASN A 70 0.47 -1.74 -3.29
N ILE A 71 -0.34 -2.50 -2.52
CA ILE A 71 -0.36 -2.47 -1.05
C ILE A 71 0.86 -3.16 -0.43
N TYR A 72 1.46 -4.11 -1.16
CA TYR A 72 2.69 -4.80 -0.81
C TYR A 72 3.91 -4.12 -1.45
N SER A 73 3.71 -3.02 -2.19
CA SER A 73 4.83 -2.18 -2.58
C SER A 73 5.57 -1.80 -1.30
N PRO A 74 6.90 -1.94 -1.27
CA PRO A 74 7.67 -1.58 -0.09
C PRO A 74 7.35 -0.13 0.22
N CYS A 75 6.63 0.12 1.31
CA CYS A 75 6.60 1.42 1.93
C CYS A 75 8.05 1.72 2.29
N SER A 76 8.74 2.48 1.44
CA SER A 76 10.02 3.08 1.77
C SER A 76 9.72 4.19 2.76
N LEU A 77 9.39 3.81 3.99
CA LEU A 77 9.53 4.70 5.12
C LEU A 77 11.01 4.99 5.17
N ALA A 78 11.38 6.25 4.91
CA ALA A 78 12.74 6.69 5.15
C ALA A 78 13.11 6.23 6.56
N SER A 79 14.26 5.56 6.72
CA SER A 79 14.69 5.05 8.02
C SER A 79 14.59 6.16 9.06
N GLY A 80 13.68 6.00 10.04
CA GLY A 80 13.41 7.00 11.08
C GLY A 80 12.12 7.80 10.94
N ASP A 81 11.40 7.75 9.81
CA ASP A 81 10.10 8.42 9.66
C ASP A 81 8.94 7.51 10.11
N LEU A 82 8.61 7.59 11.40
CA LEU A 82 7.49 6.87 12.00
C LEU A 82 6.15 7.57 11.77
N GLU A 83 6.13 8.80 11.24
CA GLU A 83 4.92 9.61 11.13
C GLU A 83 3.78 8.91 10.36
N PRO A 84 4.03 8.27 9.20
CA PRO A 84 2.98 7.58 8.46
C PRO A 84 2.40 6.39 9.23
N ILE A 85 3.24 5.65 9.98
CA ILE A 85 2.80 4.53 10.81
C ILE A 85 1.96 5.05 11.98
N LEU A 86 2.45 6.08 12.69
CA LEU A 86 1.76 6.67 13.83
C LEU A 86 0.39 7.21 13.44
N ARG A 87 0.26 7.86 12.28
CA ARG A 87 -1.03 8.33 11.75
C ARG A 87 -2.03 7.19 11.55
N VAL A 88 -1.57 6.01 11.12
CA VAL A 88 -2.42 4.82 10.97
C VAL A 88 -2.80 4.26 12.34
N CYS A 89 -1.84 4.15 13.26
CA CYS A 89 -2.07 3.66 14.61
C CYS A 89 -3.06 4.53 15.40
N LEU A 90 -3.00 5.86 15.23
CA LEU A 90 -3.91 6.82 15.86
C LEU A 90 -5.36 6.75 15.35
N LEU A 91 -5.64 5.96 14.31
CA LEU A 91 -7.03 5.64 13.92
C LEU A 91 -7.70 4.69 14.93
N ASP A 92 -6.91 3.98 15.74
CA ASP A 92 -7.41 3.16 16.84
C ASP A 92 -7.42 3.99 18.14
N PRO A 93 -8.60 4.24 18.75
CA PRO A 93 -8.70 5.03 19.98
C PRO A 93 -8.03 4.38 21.20
N SER A 94 -7.74 3.07 21.15
CA SER A 94 -7.04 2.37 22.23
C SER A 94 -5.51 2.49 22.14
N PHE A 95 -4.99 2.92 20.99
CA PHE A 95 -3.55 2.96 20.73
C PHE A 95 -2.77 3.84 21.71
N PRO A 96 -3.19 5.07 22.06
CA PRO A 96 -2.44 5.91 23.02
C PRO A 96 -2.26 5.23 24.38
N ALA A 97 -3.32 4.63 24.93
CA ALA A 97 -3.26 3.92 26.21
C ALA A 97 -2.36 2.68 26.15
N PHE A 98 -2.34 1.98 25.01
CA PHE A 98 -1.41 0.88 24.79
C PHE A 98 0.05 1.36 24.79
N VAL A 99 0.36 2.48 24.13
CA VAL A 99 1.72 3.04 24.08
C VAL A 99 2.19 3.48 25.47
N GLU A 100 1.33 4.12 26.27
CA GLU A 100 1.63 4.45 27.67
C GLU A 100 2.00 3.20 28.47
N LYS A 101 1.21 2.12 28.35
CA LYS A 101 1.52 0.86 29.02
C LYS A 101 2.84 0.24 28.57
N VAL A 102 3.16 0.29 27.27
CA VAL A 102 4.45 -0.20 26.75
C VAL A 102 5.60 0.62 27.31
N GLN A 103 5.44 1.95 27.40
CA GLN A 103 6.44 2.84 27.98
C GLN A 103 6.69 2.52 29.45
N GLU A 104 5.64 2.33 30.25
CA GLU A 104 5.75 1.93 31.66
C GLU A 104 6.50 0.60 31.84
N GLU A 105 6.22 -0.40 31.00
CA GLU A 105 6.92 -1.70 31.07
C GLU A 105 8.39 -1.59 30.63
N LEU A 106 8.71 -0.73 29.65
CA LEU A 106 10.09 -0.47 29.23
C LEU A 106 10.90 0.22 30.33
N GLU A 107 10.30 1.19 31.02
CA GLU A 107 10.95 1.89 32.15
C GLU A 107 11.28 0.91 33.28
N LYS A 108 10.37 -0.01 33.62
CA LYS A 108 10.63 -1.07 34.61
C LYS A 108 11.83 -1.94 34.26
N LEU A 109 11.99 -2.30 32.98
CA LEU A 109 13.11 -3.11 32.51
C LEU A 109 14.45 -2.37 32.50
N GLN A 110 14.44 -1.03 32.49
CA GLN A 110 15.67 -0.23 32.56
C GLN A 110 16.15 0.00 33.99
N GLU A 111 15.29 -0.21 34.98
CA GLU A 111 15.61 -0.09 36.41
C GLU A 111 16.03 -1.43 37.06
N GLU A 112 15.97 -2.55 36.32
CA GLU A 112 16.43 -3.90 36.70
C GLU A 112 17.88 -4.17 36.27
#